data_AF-A0A7K0ZVW8-F1
#
_entry.id   AF-A0A7K0ZVW8-F1
#
_cell.length_a   1.000
_cell.length_b   1.000
_cell.length_c   1.000
_cell.angle_alpha   90.00
_cell.angle_beta   90.00
_cell.angle_gamma   90.00
#
_symmetry.space_group_name_H-M   'P 1'
#
loop_
_entity.id
_entity.type
_entity.pdbx_description
1 polymer ?
#
loop_
_entity_poly.entity_id
_entity_poly.type
_entity_poly.pdbx_seq_one_letter_code
_entity_poly.pdbx_strand_id
1 'polypeptide(L)'
;MAEDYCDLCDLPFSTCVHGNPPAPPPVAAPKATPVTRRRTPGAKAVKAAEPARPRLSTQPEDFKPWVVKLLQESGGRAEVDTLMEELGTRAASILLPRDLEHGPQGELRWRTAARKARVALQDDGVLIAPQP
;
A
#
# COMPACT_ATOMS: atom_id res chain seq x y z
N MET A 1 -6.46 -54.25 -26.44
CA MET A 1 -5.64 -53.06 -26.11
C MET A 1 -6.32 -51.84 -26.71
N ALA A 2 -7.46 -51.44 -26.14
CA ALA A 2 -8.25 -50.27 -26.56
C ALA A 2 -9.28 -49.96 -25.46
N GLU A 3 -8.83 -49.57 -24.27
CA GLU A 3 -9.69 -49.34 -23.10
C GLU A 3 -9.35 -48.02 -22.38
N ASP A 4 -8.57 -47.14 -23.00
CA ASP A 4 -8.12 -45.88 -22.40
C ASP A 4 -8.94 -44.64 -22.85
N TYR A 5 -10.01 -44.85 -23.62
CA TYR A 5 -10.88 -43.80 -24.16
C TYR A 5 -12.32 -43.97 -23.69
N CYS A 6 -12.97 -42.85 -23.37
CA CYS A 6 -14.33 -42.83 -22.87
C CYS A 6 -15.35 -42.96 -24.01
N ASP A 7 -16.19 -44.00 -24.02
CA ASP A 7 -17.22 -44.25 -25.05
C ASP A 7 -18.24 -43.10 -25.23
N LEU A 8 -18.44 -42.26 -24.21
CA LEU A 8 -19.39 -41.14 -24.28
C LEU A 8 -18.80 -39.87 -24.93
N CYS A 9 -17.47 -39.73 -24.92
CA CYS A 9 -16.81 -38.49 -25.33
C CYS A 9 -15.66 -38.69 -26.31
N ASP A 10 -15.24 -39.94 -26.57
CA ASP A 10 -14.09 -40.31 -27.40
C ASP A 10 -12.78 -39.62 -26.98
N LEU A 11 -12.69 -39.19 -25.71
CA LEU A 11 -11.48 -38.60 -25.11
C LEU A 11 -10.76 -39.63 -24.23
N PRO A 12 -9.42 -39.55 -24.11
CA PRO A 12 -8.69 -40.41 -23.20
C PRO A 12 -9.14 -40.16 -21.75
N PHE A 13 -9.28 -41.21 -20.93
CA PHE A 13 -9.88 -41.11 -19.59
C PHE A 13 -9.18 -40.11 -18.66
N SER A 14 -7.86 -39.90 -18.83
CA SER A 14 -7.09 -38.91 -18.07
C SER A 14 -7.60 -37.48 -18.21
N THR A 15 -8.21 -37.14 -19.36
CA THR A 15 -8.75 -35.81 -19.65
C THR A 15 -10.28 -35.78 -19.69
N CYS A 16 -10.93 -36.95 -19.69
CA CYS A 16 -12.37 -37.04 -19.68
C CYS A 16 -12.92 -36.82 -18.26
N VAL A 17 -13.93 -35.96 -18.12
CA VAL A 17 -14.62 -35.71 -16.83
C VAL A 17 -15.28 -36.97 -16.26
N HIS A 18 -15.58 -37.96 -17.10
CA HIS A 18 -16.11 -39.26 -16.69
C HIS A 18 -15.02 -40.23 -16.21
N GLY A 19 -13.77 -40.04 -16.62
CA GLY A 19 -12.63 -40.92 -16.30
C GLY A 19 -11.73 -40.42 -15.18
N ASN A 20 -11.73 -39.11 -14.93
CA ASN A 20 -10.89 -38.48 -13.92
C ASN A 20 -11.77 -37.84 -12.84
N PRO A 21 -12.22 -38.61 -11.82
CA PRO A 21 -12.87 -38.02 -10.66
C PRO A 21 -11.89 -37.06 -9.97
N PRO A 22 -12.34 -35.89 -9.48
CA PRO A 22 -11.44 -34.93 -8.86
C PRO A 22 -10.71 -35.57 -7.68
N ALA A 23 -9.40 -35.35 -7.61
CA ALA A 23 -8.56 -35.84 -6.53
C ALA A 23 -9.17 -35.50 -5.15
N PRO A 24 -9.06 -36.40 -4.14
CA PRO A 24 -9.57 -36.13 -2.82
C PRO A 24 -8.94 -34.84 -2.26
N PRO A 25 -9.69 -34.05 -1.47
CA PRO A 25 -9.21 -32.78 -0.95
C PRO A 25 -7.93 -32.99 -0.12
N PRO A 26 -6.95 -32.08 -0.21
CA PRO A 26 -5.72 -32.20 0.55
C PRO A 26 -6.02 -32.21 2.05
N VAL A 27 -5.39 -33.16 2.75
CA VAL A 27 -5.46 -33.31 4.22
C VAL A 27 -5.03 -31.99 4.87
N ALA A 28 -5.84 -31.47 5.78
CA ALA A 28 -5.64 -30.17 6.39
C ALA A 28 -4.29 -30.10 7.13
N ALA A 29 -3.42 -29.17 6.72
CA ALA A 29 -2.26 -28.76 7.49
C ALA A 29 -2.68 -28.28 8.89
N PRO A 30 -1.84 -28.43 9.93
CA PRO A 30 -2.19 -28.01 11.28
C PRO A 30 -2.52 -26.51 11.31
N LYS A 31 -3.68 -26.18 11.89
CA LYS A 31 -4.21 -24.83 12.00
C LYS A 31 -3.23 -23.93 12.73
N ALA A 32 -2.58 -23.02 12.01
CA ALA A 32 -1.97 -21.86 12.62
C ALA A 32 -3.06 -21.08 13.36
N THR A 33 -2.86 -20.84 14.65
CA THR A 33 -3.75 -20.04 15.48
C THR A 33 -3.99 -18.67 14.82
N PRO A 34 -5.24 -18.21 14.70
CA PRO A 34 -5.51 -16.90 14.13
C PRO A 34 -4.95 -15.83 15.07
N VAL A 35 -3.97 -15.07 14.59
CA VAL A 35 -3.61 -13.80 15.21
C VAL A 35 -4.79 -12.86 14.96
N THR A 36 -5.70 -12.79 15.92
CA THR A 36 -6.73 -11.76 15.97
C THR A 36 -6.03 -10.41 16.09
N ARG A 37 -5.78 -9.75 14.96
CA ARG A 37 -5.55 -8.30 14.96
C ARG A 37 -6.87 -7.67 15.40
N ARG A 38 -6.93 -7.31 16.67
CA ARG A 38 -7.97 -6.45 17.22
C ARG A 38 -7.97 -5.17 16.39
N ARG A 39 -8.96 -5.01 15.50
CA ARG A 39 -9.27 -3.71 14.90
C ARG A 39 -9.89 -2.88 16.01
N THR A 40 -9.06 -2.18 16.78
CA THR A 40 -9.54 -1.01 17.50
C THR A 40 -9.86 0.06 16.45
N PRO A 41 -11.06 0.66 16.45
CA PRO A 41 -11.27 1.92 15.74
C PRO A 41 -10.25 2.88 16.35
N GLY A 42 -9.27 3.30 15.56
CA GLY A 42 -8.24 4.22 16.02
C GLY A 42 -8.87 5.59 16.23
N ALA A 43 -9.44 5.81 17.42
CA ALA A 43 -9.53 7.14 17.98
C ALA A 43 -8.14 7.78 17.87
N LYS A 44 -8.09 9.06 17.43
CA LYS A 44 -6.86 9.85 17.35
C LYS A 44 -6.16 9.84 18.71
N ALA A 45 -5.25 8.87 18.91
CA ALA A 45 -4.44 8.78 20.11
C ALA A 45 -3.26 9.72 19.90
N VAL A 46 -3.39 10.94 20.43
CA VAL A 46 -2.25 11.83 20.67
C VAL A 46 -1.37 11.13 21.72
N LYS A 47 -0.41 10.32 21.26
CA LYS A 47 0.60 9.76 22.14
C LYS A 47 1.60 10.87 22.48
N ALA A 48 1.58 11.29 23.74
CA ALA A 48 2.63 12.10 24.34
C ALA A 48 4.00 11.43 24.13
N ALA A 49 4.99 12.24 23.75
CA ALA A 49 6.30 11.80 23.32
C ALA A 49 7.13 11.22 24.48
N GLU A 50 7.39 9.91 24.42
CA GLU A 50 8.51 9.26 25.10
C GLU A 50 9.83 9.66 24.37
N PRO A 51 10.99 9.77 25.04
CA PRO A 51 12.23 10.22 24.40
C PRO A 51 12.55 9.36 23.17
N ALA A 52 12.39 9.98 22.01
CA ALA A 52 12.37 9.30 20.72
C ALA A 52 13.78 8.83 20.37
N ARG A 53 13.93 7.52 20.15
CA ARG A 53 15.06 6.99 19.37
C ARG A 53 15.20 7.80 18.09
N PRO A 54 16.44 8.07 17.60
CA PRO A 54 16.62 8.83 16.38
C PRO A 54 15.80 8.19 15.26
N ARG A 55 14.91 8.99 14.67
CA ARG A 55 14.02 8.55 13.60
C ARG A 55 14.88 8.17 12.39
N LEU A 56 14.51 7.07 11.73
CA LEU A 56 15.21 6.61 10.53
C LEU A 56 14.58 7.17 9.26
N SER A 57 13.32 7.62 9.30
CA SER A 57 12.55 8.14 8.17
C SER A 57 11.69 9.33 8.59
N THR A 58 11.48 10.27 7.67
CA THR A 58 10.65 11.46 7.82
C THR A 58 9.18 11.05 7.91
N GLN A 59 8.46 11.61 8.89
CA GLN A 59 7.06 11.24 9.09
C GLN A 59 6.13 12.01 8.14
N PRO A 60 4.95 11.45 7.80
CA PRO A 60 3.95 12.16 6.98
C PRO A 60 3.61 13.57 7.51
N GLU A 61 3.61 13.75 8.83
CA GLU A 61 3.31 15.02 9.49
C GLU A 61 4.35 16.10 9.18
N ASP A 62 5.62 15.71 9.05
CA ASP A 62 6.70 16.63 8.69
C ASP A 62 6.54 17.16 7.24
N PHE A 63 5.84 16.43 6.36
CA PHE A 63 5.58 16.85 4.97
C PHE A 63 4.37 17.79 4.83
N LYS A 64 3.40 17.76 5.76
CA LYS A 64 2.19 18.60 5.69
C LYS A 64 2.47 20.10 5.48
N PRO A 65 3.34 20.76 6.28
CA PRO A 65 3.58 22.19 6.11
C PRO A 65 4.23 22.51 4.76
N TRP A 66 5.05 21.62 4.21
CA TRP A 66 5.67 21.79 2.91
C TRP A 66 4.67 21.67 1.77
N VAL A 67 3.76 20.71 1.85
CA VAL A 67 2.67 20.53 0.87
C VAL A 67 1.79 21.78 0.82
N VAL A 68 1.38 22.30 1.98
CA VAL A 68 0.57 23.53 2.06
C VAL A 68 1.33 24.74 1.52
N LYS A 69 2.60 24.90 1.91
CA LYS A 69 3.44 26.02 1.46
C LYS A 69 3.61 26.02 -0.06
N LEU A 70 3.96 24.88 -0.65
CA LEU A 70 4.08 24.74 -2.11
C LEU A 70 2.77 25.08 -2.81
N LEU A 71 1.65 24.58 -2.29
CA LEU A 71 0.36 24.85 -2.89
C LEU A 71 0.00 26.34 -2.82
N GLN A 72 0.33 27.03 -1.73
CA GLN A 72 0.14 28.48 -1.62
C GLN A 72 1.01 29.24 -2.63
N GLU A 73 2.25 28.84 -2.83
CA GLU A 73 3.15 29.43 -3.83
C GLU A 73 2.64 29.24 -5.26
N SER A 74 1.98 28.12 -5.55
CA SER A 74 1.32 27.84 -6.84
C SER A 74 -0.08 28.45 -6.99
N GLY A 75 -0.51 29.34 -6.09
CA GLY A 75 -1.84 29.98 -6.16
C GLY A 75 -3.01 29.05 -5.75
N GLY A 76 -2.73 28.06 -4.92
CA GLY A 76 -3.73 27.14 -4.35
C GLY A 76 -4.05 25.93 -5.22
N ARG A 77 -3.40 25.78 -6.38
CA ARG A 77 -3.60 24.66 -7.30
C ARG A 77 -2.28 24.19 -7.89
N ALA A 78 -2.03 22.89 -7.82
CA ALA A 78 -0.90 22.25 -8.48
C ALA A 78 -1.29 20.83 -8.88
N GLU A 79 -0.75 20.38 -10.02
CA GLU A 79 -0.82 18.98 -10.41
C GLU A 79 -0.07 18.11 -9.39
N VAL A 80 -0.62 16.93 -9.11
CA VAL A 80 -0.08 16.05 -8.07
C VAL A 80 1.37 15.67 -8.35
N ASP A 81 1.71 15.38 -9.61
CA ASP A 81 3.04 14.93 -9.97
C ASP A 81 4.07 16.07 -9.82
N THR A 82 3.78 17.24 -10.39
CA THR A 82 4.59 18.46 -10.27
C THR A 82 4.78 18.87 -8.81
N LEU A 83 3.71 18.85 -8.01
CA LEU A 83 3.78 19.14 -6.58
C LEU A 83 4.72 18.17 -5.86
N MET A 84 4.67 16.89 -6.20
CA MET A 84 5.53 15.87 -5.58
C MET A 84 6.99 16.04 -6.00
N GLU A 85 7.27 16.37 -7.25
CA GLU A 85 8.64 16.66 -7.72
C GLU A 85 9.25 17.88 -7.02
N GLU A 86 8.50 18.98 -6.94
CA GLU A 86 8.93 20.18 -6.22
C GLU A 86 9.11 19.91 -4.72
N LEU A 87 8.20 19.14 -4.12
CA LEU A 87 8.31 18.71 -2.73
C LEU A 87 9.59 17.90 -2.50
N GLY A 88 9.91 16.97 -3.38
CA GLY A 88 11.15 16.19 -3.31
C GLY A 88 12.40 17.07 -3.36
N THR A 89 12.39 18.09 -4.23
CA THR A 89 13.51 19.02 -4.38
C THR A 89 13.68 19.91 -3.14
N ARG A 90 12.58 20.48 -2.62
CA ARG A 90 12.64 21.41 -1.48
C ARG A 90 12.79 20.72 -0.13
N ALA A 91 12.20 19.54 0.02
CA ALA A 91 12.31 18.75 1.24
C ALA A 91 13.59 17.90 1.28
N ALA A 92 14.41 17.88 0.23
CA ALA A 92 15.65 17.10 0.17
C ALA A 92 16.56 17.31 1.40
N SER A 93 16.58 18.53 1.94
CA SER A 93 17.38 18.87 3.13
C SER A 93 16.88 18.25 4.44
N ILE A 94 15.62 17.80 4.50
CA ILE A 94 15.01 17.18 5.69
C ILE A 94 14.78 15.68 5.53
N LEU A 95 15.07 15.10 4.35
CA LEU A 95 14.95 13.66 4.12
C LEU A 95 16.05 12.92 4.87
N LEU A 96 15.67 11.81 5.49
CA LEU A 96 16.62 10.91 6.15
C LEU A 96 17.11 9.84 5.17
N PRO A 97 18.23 9.14 5.45
CA PRO A 97 18.79 8.16 4.52
C PRO A 97 17.78 7.07 4.08
N ARG A 98 16.90 6.64 4.99
CA ARG A 98 15.86 5.63 4.71
C ARG A 98 14.79 6.13 3.75
N ASP A 99 14.57 7.43 3.70
CA ASP A 99 13.56 8.05 2.84
C ASP A 99 13.94 7.96 1.36
N LEU A 100 15.26 7.93 1.09
CA LEU A 100 15.85 7.79 -0.24
C LEU A 100 15.93 6.33 -0.71
N GLU A 101 15.58 5.37 0.15
CA GLU A 101 15.50 3.97 -0.25
C GLU A 101 14.23 3.69 -1.05
N HIS A 102 14.26 2.63 -1.86
CA HIS A 102 13.07 2.12 -2.55
C HIS A 102 12.27 1.19 -1.63
N GLY A 103 10.95 1.33 -1.67
CA GLY A 103 10.02 0.40 -1.04
C GLY A 103 9.84 -0.89 -1.85
N PRO A 104 9.04 -1.84 -1.34
CA PRO A 104 8.76 -3.11 -2.03
C PRO A 104 8.12 -2.94 -3.42
N GLN A 105 7.45 -1.81 -3.65
CA GLN A 105 6.83 -1.46 -4.93
C GLN A 105 7.77 -0.74 -5.91
N GLY A 106 9.04 -0.52 -5.53
CA GLY A 106 10.02 0.17 -6.37
C GLY A 106 9.91 1.71 -6.34
N GLU A 107 9.02 2.28 -5.53
CA GLU A 107 8.92 3.73 -5.33
C GLU A 107 9.76 4.19 -4.12
N LEU A 108 10.26 5.42 -4.14
CA LEU A 108 10.96 6.01 -2.99
C LEU A 108 10.06 6.06 -1.75
N ARG A 109 10.61 5.69 -0.60
CA ARG A 109 9.83 5.62 0.65
C ARG A 109 9.22 6.98 1.03
N TRP A 110 9.94 8.07 0.78
CA TRP A 110 9.45 9.43 1.05
C TRP A 110 8.21 9.79 0.22
N ARG A 111 8.10 9.32 -1.02
CA ARG A 111 6.90 9.56 -1.87
C ARG A 111 5.65 8.94 -1.25
N THR A 112 5.80 7.78 -0.60
CA THR A 112 4.70 7.15 0.12
C THR A 112 4.29 7.98 1.34
N ALA A 113 5.25 8.50 2.10
CA ALA A 113 4.98 9.36 3.26
C ALA A 113 4.33 10.70 2.84
N ALA A 114 4.83 11.33 1.77
CA ALA A 114 4.26 12.55 1.21
C ALA A 114 2.83 12.35 0.68
N ARG A 115 2.54 11.23 0.01
CA ARG A 115 1.16 10.88 -0.41
C ARG A 115 0.24 10.75 0.80
N LYS A 116 0.68 10.08 1.86
CA LYS A 116 -0.10 9.98 3.11
C LYS A 116 -0.33 11.34 3.75
N ALA A 117 0.67 12.23 3.72
CA ALA A 117 0.52 13.59 4.22
C ALA A 117 -0.57 14.36 3.47
N ARG A 118 -0.59 14.27 2.13
CA ARG A 118 -1.62 14.89 1.30
C ARG A 118 -3.01 14.33 1.56
N VAL A 119 -3.15 13.00 1.64
CA VAL A 119 -4.44 12.37 1.97
C VAL A 119 -4.90 12.81 3.36
N ALA A 120 -4.00 12.90 4.34
CA ALA A 120 -4.33 13.40 5.66
C ALA A 120 -4.75 14.87 5.66
N LEU A 121 -4.20 15.72 4.77
CA LEU A 121 -4.64 17.11 4.59
C LEU A 121 -6.02 17.21 3.91
N GLN A 122 -6.35 16.26 3.03
CA GLN A 122 -7.70 16.14 2.44
C GLN A 122 -8.72 15.70 3.49
N ASP A 123 -8.37 14.72 4.33
CA ASP A 123 -9.19 14.23 5.44
C ASP A 123 -9.46 15.33 6.49
N ASP A 124 -8.46 16.17 6.77
CA ASP A 124 -8.58 17.31 7.69
C ASP A 124 -9.34 18.50 7.06
N GLY A 125 -9.74 18.42 5.78
CA GLY A 125 -10.48 19.47 5.06
C GLY A 125 -9.63 20.68 4.64
N VAL A 126 -8.31 20.62 4.80
CA VAL A 126 -7.37 21.68 4.37
C VAL A 126 -7.22 21.70 2.85
N LEU A 127 -7.28 20.52 2.21
CA LEU A 127 -7.24 20.37 0.76
C LEU A 127 -8.55 19.82 0.24
N ILE A 128 -9.01 20.37 -0.88
CA ILE A 128 -10.16 19.82 -1.61
C ILE A 128 -9.63 18.68 -2.52
N ALA A 129 -10.36 17.57 -2.59
CA ALA A 129 -10.04 16.50 -3.52
C ALA A 129 -10.06 17.04 -4.98
N PRO A 130 -9.19 16.52 -5.87
CA PRO A 130 -9.28 16.89 -7.28
C PRO A 130 -10.69 16.59 -7.78
N GLN A 131 -11.33 17.58 -8.39
CA GLN A 131 -12.62 17.40 -9.07
C GLN A 131 -12.41 16.43 -10.25
N PRO A 132 -13.35 15.50 -10.49
CA PRO A 132 -13.25 14.52 -11.57
C PRO A 132 -13.26 15.15 -12.97
#